data_AF-A0A522AN96-F1
#
_entry.id   AF-A0A522AN96-F1
#
_cell.length_a   1.000
_cell.length_b   1.000
_cell.length_c   1.000
_cell.angle_alpha   90.00
_cell.angle_beta   90.00
_cell.angle_gamma   90.00
#
_symmetry.space_group_name_H-M   'P 1'
#
loop_
_entity.id
_entity.type
_entity.pdbx_description
1 polymer ?
#
loop_
_entity_poly.entity_id
_entity_poly.type
_entity_poly.pdbx_seq_one_letter_code
_entity_poly.pdbx_strand_id
1 'polypeptide(L)'
;MTQQEFAAGPDQSIVIYTSDDTGEEIDPAAIFTAIAEDARRQDSLGRRIVSVAAVPVRHSGAMLGRTGSGYETKVSIAVVYAAQRGSA
;
A
#
# COMPACT_ATOMS: atom_id res chain seq x y z
N MET A 1 -3.59 0.60 -9.43
CA MET A 1 -2.84 0.32 -8.18
C MET A 1 -1.77 -0.71 -8.47
N THR A 2 -0.54 -0.44 -8.07
CA THR A 2 0.58 -1.39 -8.18
C THR A 2 0.88 -2.03 -6.83
N GLN A 3 1.17 -3.33 -6.83
CA GLN A 3 1.56 -4.09 -5.64
C GLN A 3 2.99 -4.63 -5.81
N GLN A 4 3.83 -4.49 -4.79
CA GLN A 4 5.18 -5.06 -4.75
C GLN A 4 5.40 -5.77 -3.41
N GLU A 5 5.93 -6.99 -3.44
CA GLU A 5 6.22 -7.77 -2.23
C GLU A 5 7.74 -7.91 -2.02
N PHE A 6 8.18 -7.70 -0.78
CA PHE A 6 9.55 -7.81 -0.34
C PHE A 6 9.65 -8.79 0.82
N ALA A 7 10.66 -9.66 0.81
CA ALA A 7 10.97 -10.50 1.96
C ALA A 7 11.46 -9.64 3.13
N ALA A 8 10.93 -9.87 4.33
CA ALA A 8 11.24 -9.10 5.53
C ALA A 8 11.66 -9.98 6.73
N GLY A 9 12.25 -11.14 6.43
CA GLY A 9 12.62 -12.17 7.41
C GLY A 9 12.01 -13.53 7.07
N PRO A 10 12.27 -14.57 7.88
CA PRO A 10 11.85 -15.95 7.57
C PRO A 10 10.33 -16.12 7.51
N ASP A 11 9.57 -15.34 8.29
CA ASP A 11 8.12 -15.47 8.41
C ASP A 11 7.37 -14.15 8.15
N GLN A 12 8.00 -13.22 7.45
CA GLN A 12 7.47 -11.89 7.22
C GLN A 12 7.67 -11.41 5.79
N SER A 13 6.68 -10.69 5.27
CA SER A 13 6.83 -9.92 4.04
C SER A 13 6.26 -8.52 4.18
N ILE A 14 6.87 -7.59 3.46
CA ILE A 14 6.35 -6.23 3.28
C ILE A 14 5.69 -6.18 1.92
N VAL A 15 4.41 -5.82 1.88
CA VAL A 15 3.68 -5.54 0.65
C VAL A 15 3.46 -4.05 0.56
N ILE A 16 3.93 -3.45 -0.53
CA ILE A 16 3.73 -2.03 -0.84
C ILE A 16 2.61 -1.92 -1.86
N TYR A 17 1.56 -1.19 -1.51
CA TYR A 17 0.46 -0.82 -2.38
C TYR A 17 0.62 0.65 -2.75
N THR A 18 0.80 0.94 -4.03
CA THR A 18 0.96 2.32 -4.53
C THR A 18 -0.24 2.68 -5.38
N SER A 19 -0.89 3.80 -5.04
CA SER A 19 -1.98 4.34 -5.84
C SER A 19 -1.46 4.78 -7.21
N ASP A 20 -2.35 4.76 -8.20
CA ASP A 20 -2.05 5.42 -9.47
C ASP A 20 -2.09 6.95 -9.25
N ASP A 21 -1.40 7.69 -10.10
CA ASP A 21 -1.48 9.16 -10.10
C ASP A 21 -2.50 9.61 -11.10
N THR A 22 -3.68 9.93 -10.59
CA THR A 22 -4.80 10.38 -11.42
C THR A 22 -4.86 11.89 -11.53
N GLY A 23 -4.05 12.62 -10.75
CA GLY A 23 -4.20 14.06 -10.56
C GLY A 23 -5.48 14.46 -9.81
N GLU A 24 -6.23 13.48 -9.31
CA GLU A 24 -7.44 13.65 -8.50
C GLU A 24 -7.17 13.28 -7.04
N GLU A 25 -8.08 13.63 -6.14
CA GLU A 25 -7.99 13.23 -4.74
C GLU A 25 -7.91 11.70 -4.61
N ILE A 26 -7.03 11.24 -3.72
CA ILE A 26 -6.94 9.81 -3.40
C ILE A 26 -8.25 9.35 -2.76
N ASP A 27 -8.89 8.32 -3.32
CA ASP A 27 -9.96 7.60 -2.65
C ASP A 27 -9.37 6.59 -1.64
N PRO A 28 -9.47 6.85 -0.32
CA PRO A 28 -8.93 5.93 0.67
C PRO A 28 -9.72 4.62 0.72
N ALA A 29 -11.03 4.65 0.42
CA ALA A 29 -11.88 3.47 0.51
C ALA A 29 -11.47 2.42 -0.53
N ALA A 30 -11.17 2.84 -1.76
CA ALA A 30 -10.64 1.97 -2.79
C ALA A 30 -9.32 1.30 -2.39
N ILE A 31 -8.39 2.05 -1.81
CA ILE A 31 -7.09 1.53 -1.35
C ILE A 31 -7.26 0.50 -0.25
N PHE A 32 -8.00 0.85 0.81
CA PHE A 32 -8.18 -0.07 1.94
C PHE A 32 -9.04 -1.29 1.57
N THR A 33 -9.95 -1.17 0.59
CA THR A 33 -10.67 -2.32 0.04
C THR A 33 -9.69 -3.30 -0.62
N ALA A 34 -8.79 -2.82 -1.47
CA ALA A 34 -7.81 -3.69 -2.13
C ALA A 34 -6.84 -4.35 -1.13
N ILE A 35 -6.43 -3.62 -0.08
CA ILE A 35 -5.64 -4.19 1.01
C ILE A 35 -6.42 -5.28 1.76
N ALA A 36 -7.70 -5.05 2.05
CA ALA A 36 -8.55 -6.05 2.71
C ALA A 36 -8.76 -7.31 1.85
N GLU A 37 -8.86 -7.17 0.53
CA GLU A 37 -8.92 -8.29 -0.40
C GLU A 37 -7.63 -9.11 -0.40
N ASP A 38 -6.48 -8.45 -0.44
CA ASP A 38 -5.18 -9.11 -0.33
C ASP A 38 -5.01 -9.77 1.04
N ALA A 39 -5.45 -9.11 2.13
CA ALA A 39 -5.40 -9.67 3.48
C ALA A 39 -6.23 -10.96 3.61
N ARG A 40 -7.41 -11.04 2.98
CA ARG A 40 -8.20 -12.28 2.94
C ARG A 40 -7.47 -13.41 2.21
N ARG A 41 -6.77 -13.09 1.11
CA ARG A 41 -5.90 -14.06 0.43
C ARG A 41 -4.73 -14.50 1.33
N GLN A 42 -4.07 -13.57 2.01
CA GLN A 42 -2.96 -13.88 2.91
C GLN A 42 -3.40 -14.71 4.13
N ASP A 43 -4.61 -14.48 4.64
CA ASP A 43 -5.19 -15.29 5.73
C ASP A 43 -5.34 -16.77 5.32
N SER A 44 -5.77 -17.04 4.08
CA SER A 44 -5.80 -18.42 3.55
C SER A 44 -4.42 -19.08 3.43
N LEU A 45 -3.35 -18.29 3.48
CA LEU A 45 -1.95 -18.75 3.53
C LEU A 45 -1.39 -18.77 4.96
N GLY A 46 -2.24 -18.59 5.98
CA GLY A 46 -1.84 -18.53 7.38
C GLY A 46 -1.02 -17.28 7.73
N ARG A 47 -1.23 -16.16 7.03
CA ARG A 47 -0.55 -14.89 7.27
C ARG A 47 -1.54 -13.81 7.72
N ARG A 48 -1.11 -12.91 8.60
CA ARG A 48 -1.91 -11.77 9.08
C ARG A 48 -1.14 -10.47 8.98
N ILE A 49 -1.87 -9.37 8.85
CA ILE A 49 -1.31 -8.03 8.98
C ILE A 49 -0.82 -7.84 10.43
N VAL A 50 0.44 -7.42 10.59
CA VAL A 50 1.03 -7.07 11.89
C VAL A 50 1.46 -5.61 11.97
N SER A 51 1.56 -4.90 10.85
CA SER A 51 1.84 -3.47 10.80
C SER A 51 1.34 -2.85 9.49
N VAL A 52 0.96 -1.59 9.54
CA VAL A 52 0.58 -0.77 8.37
C VAL A 52 1.21 0.61 8.53
N ALA A 53 1.85 1.10 7.47
CA ALA A 53 2.39 2.45 7.40
C ALA A 53 1.94 3.13 6.10
N ALA A 54 1.39 4.34 6.22
CA ALA A 54 1.05 5.17 5.07
C ALA A 54 2.17 6.18 4.80
N VAL A 55 2.63 6.25 3.55
CA VAL A 55 3.68 7.14 3.09
C VAL A 55 3.13 8.00 1.95
N PRO A 56 2.98 9.32 2.14
CA PRO A 56 2.66 10.20 1.02
C PRO A 56 3.83 10.20 0.04
N VAL A 57 3.57 9.87 -1.22
CA VAL A 57 4.60 9.86 -2.26
C VAL A 57 4.58 11.23 -2.92
N ARG A 58 5.31 12.18 -2.35
CA ARG A 58 5.53 13.49 -2.98
C ARG A 58 6.72 13.40 -3.91
N HIS A 59 6.49 13.49 -5.22
CA HIS A 59 7.52 13.90 -6.16
C HIS A 59 7.22 15.31 -6.67
N SER A 60 8.17 16.23 -6.48
CA SER A 60 8.12 17.56 -7.05
C SER A 60 8.49 17.47 -8.53
N GLY A 61 7.52 17.51 -9.44
CA GLY A 61 7.75 17.37 -10.88
C GLY A 61 6.96 18.40 -11.70
N ALA A 62 7.66 19.47 -12.09
CA ALA A 62 7.30 20.48 -13.10
C ALA A 62 6.13 21.44 -12.79
N MET A 63 6.50 22.55 -12.15
CA MET A 63 5.69 23.74 -11.83
C MET A 63 5.20 24.56 -13.04
N LEU A 64 5.38 24.12 -14.28
CA LEU A 64 5.10 24.94 -15.47
C LEU A 64 4.00 24.35 -16.36
N GLY A 65 2.79 24.92 -16.28
CA GLY A 65 1.85 24.95 -17.40
C GLY A 65 0.50 24.24 -17.26
N ARG A 66 0.07 23.84 -16.05
CA ARG A 66 -1.25 23.22 -15.85
C ARG A 66 -2.01 23.86 -14.69
N THR A 67 -3.31 24.10 -14.88
CA THR A 67 -4.25 24.44 -13.82
C THR A 67 -4.45 23.21 -12.90
N GLY A 68 -3.90 23.27 -11.70
CA GLY A 68 -3.88 22.20 -10.67
C GLY A 68 -2.81 22.51 -9.61
N SER A 69 -2.74 21.75 -8.51
CA SER A 69 -1.86 22.07 -7.36
C SER A 69 -0.36 21.89 -7.64
N GLY A 70 0.02 21.30 -8.78
CA GLY A 70 1.42 21.04 -9.15
C GLY A 70 2.07 19.88 -8.38
N TYR A 71 1.27 19.03 -7.72
CA TYR A 71 1.74 17.85 -6.99
C TYR A 71 1.18 16.56 -7.60
N GLU A 72 2.02 15.52 -7.70
CA GLU A 72 1.52 14.15 -7.88
C GLU A 72 0.61 13.79 -6.70
N THR A 73 -0.57 13.26 -6.99
CA THR A 73 -1.49 12.80 -5.95
C THR A 73 -1.33 11.28 -5.84
N LYS A 74 -0.30 10.87 -5.11
CA LYS A 74 0.06 9.47 -4.88
C LYS A 74 0.29 9.16 -3.40
N VAL A 75 -0.11 7.97 -3.00
CA VAL A 75 0.20 7.40 -1.68
C VAL A 75 0.71 5.97 -1.84
N SER A 76 1.65 5.59 -0.98
CA SER A 76 2.04 4.20 -0.79
C SER A 76 1.63 3.75 0.60
N ILE A 77 1.00 2.58 0.69
CA ILE A 77 0.75 1.90 1.96
C ILE A 77 1.68 0.69 2.02
N ALA A 78 2.52 0.62 3.04
CA ALA A 78 3.32 -0.56 3.34
C ALA A 78 2.59 -1.38 4.41
N VAL A 79 2.34 -2.65 4.11
CA VAL A 79 1.72 -3.61 5.02
C VAL A 79 2.72 -4.71 5.32
N VAL A 80 2.92 -5.02 6.60
CA VAL A 80 3.72 -6.17 7.03
C VAL A 80 2.77 -7.33 7.29
N TYR A 81 2.95 -8.41 6.53
CA TYR A 81 2.34 -9.70 6.82
C TYR A 81 3.32 -10.57 7.59
N ALA A 82 2.81 -11.29 8.59
CA ALA A 82 3.56 -12.31 9.30
C ALA A 82 2.76 -13.59 9.42
N ALA A 83 3.44 -14.73 9.52
CA ALA A 83 2.79 -16.00 9.83
C ALA A 83 1.92 -15.87 11.10
N GLN A 84 0.70 -16.40 11.04
CA GLN A 84 -0.15 -16.57 12.20
C GLN A 84 0.55 -17.58 13.11
N ARG A 85 0.98 -17.14 14.30
CA ARG A 85 1.38 -18.09 15.32
C ARG A 85 0.14 -18.90 15.68
N GLY A 86 0.16 -20.20 15.38
CA GLY A 86 -0.83 -21.11 15.91
C GLY A 86 -0.90 -20.92 17.43
N SER A 87 -2.09 -20.72 17.96
CA SER A 87 -2.36 -20.97 19.36
C SER A 87 -1.91 -22.40 19.65
N ALA A 88 -0.82 -22.52 20.40
CA ALA A 88 -0.36 -23.79 20.95
C ALA A 88 -1.44 -24.41 21.85
#